data_AF-A0A0A8ZXQ5-F1
#
_entry.id   AF-A0A0A8ZXQ5-F1
#
_cell.length_a   1.000
_cell.length_b   1.000
_cell.length_c   1.000
_cell.angle_alpha   90.00
_cell.angle_beta   90.00
_cell.angle_gamma   90.00
#
_symmetry.space_group_name_H-M   'P 1'
#
loop_
_entity.id
_entity.type
_entity.pdbx_description
1 polymer ?
#
loop_
_entity_poly.entity_id
_entity_poly.type
_entity_poly.pdbx_seq_one_letter_code
_entity_poly.pdbx_strand_id
1 'polypeptide(L)' 'MIALRLNEDGKTMEAVSVHGAAKKVFKSVSEVEERNGSLWIGSVMSPFLGVYHM' A
#
# COMPACT_ATOMS: atom_id res chain seq x y z
N MET A 1 -4.57 2.06 -7.15
CA MET A 1 -3.23 1.71 -6.64
C MET A 1 -3.14 0.20 -6.60
N ILE A 2 -2.00 -0.38 -6.96
CA ILE A 2 -1.74 -1.82 -6.81
C ILE A 2 -0.56 -1.96 -5.87
N ALA A 3 -0.71 -2.75 -4.81
CA ALA A 3 0.37 -3.16 -3.92
C ALA A 3 0.75 -4.60 -4.27
N LEU A 4 2.03 -4.84 -4.50
CA LEU A 4 2.58 -6.16 -4.81
C LEU A 4 3.48 -6.58 -3.65
N ARG A 5 3.25 -7.77 -3.12
CA ARG A 5 4.18 -8.41 -2.20
C ARG A 5 5.09 -9.32 -3.01
N LEU A 6 6.39 -9.10 -2.90
CA LEU A 6 7.41 -9.87 -3.61
C LEU A 6 8.17 -10.75 -2.61
N ASN A 7 8.62 -11.92 -3.07
CA ASN A 7 9.61 -12.71 -2.33
C ASN A 7 11.02 -12.15 -2.56
N GLU A 8 12.02 -12.76 -1.92
CA GLU A 8 13.43 -12.36 -2.04
C GLU A 8 13.97 -12.45 -3.49
N ASP A 9 13.40 -13.32 -4.32
CA ASP A 9 13.74 -13.43 -5.75
C ASP A 9 13.02 -12.39 -6.62
N GLY A 10 12.23 -11.49 -6.03
CA GLY A 10 11.43 -10.50 -6.76
C GLY A 10 10.18 -11.06 -7.43
N LYS A 11 9.77 -12.30 -7.12
CA LYS A 11 8.54 -12.91 -7.64
C LYS A 11 7.33 -12.44 -6.85
N THR A 12 6.25 -12.12 -7.56
CA THR A 12 4.97 -11.74 -6.94
C THR A 12 4.36 -12.91 -6.17
N MET A 13 4.11 -12.69 -4.89
CA MET A 13 3.36 -13.59 -4.03
C MET A 13 1.89 -13.19 -3.94
N GLU A 14 1.63 -11.89 -3.75
CA GLU A 14 0.28 -11.36 -3.52
C GLU A 14 0.11 -10.00 -4.21
N ALA A 15 -1.13 -9.68 -4.60
CA ALA A 15 -1.48 -8.42 -5.22
C ALA A 15 -2.78 -7.88 -4.62
N VAL A 16 -2.73 -6.67 -4.07
CA VAL A 16 -3.90 -5.96 -3.55
C VAL A 16 -4.17 -4.75 -4.43
N SER A 17 -5.43 -4.55 -4.80
CA SER A 17 -5.85 -3.44 -5.66
C SER A 17 -6.88 -2.54 -4.98
N VAL A 18 -6.52 -1.27 -4.84
CA VAL A 18 -7.38 -0.25 -4.24
C VAL A 18 -8.18 0.46 -5.33
N HIS A 19 -9.50 0.40 -5.19
CA HIS A 19 -10.49 0.91 -6.13
C HIS A 19 -11.41 1.98 -5.50
N GLY A 20 -12.25 2.60 -6.32
CA GLY A 20 -13.28 3.53 -5.86
C GLY A 20 -12.75 4.80 -5.21
N ALA A 21 -13.46 5.29 -4.19
CA ALA A 21 -13.11 6.52 -3.48
C ALA A 21 -11.71 6.46 -2.83
N ALA A 22 -11.28 5.28 -2.37
CA ALA A 22 -9.95 5.09 -1.80
C ALA A 22 -8.84 5.40 -2.83
N LYS A 23 -9.02 5.09 -4.12
CA LYS A 23 -8.06 5.48 -5.17
C LYS A 23 -7.87 7.00 -5.27
N LYS A 24 -8.89 7.81 -4.95
CA LYS A 24 -8.78 9.28 -4.95
C LYS A 24 -7.97 9.82 -3.77
N VAL A 25 -7.87 9.06 -2.68
CA VAL A 25 -7.07 9.41 -1.50
C VAL A 25 -5.62 9.01 -1.72
N PHE A 26 -5.38 7.77 -2.18
CA PHE A 26 -4.05 7.25 -2.50
C PHE A 26 -3.53 7.72 -3.86
N LYS A 27 -3.40 9.04 -4.06
CA LYS A 27 -2.87 9.62 -5.31
C LYS A 27 -1.37 9.44 -5.49
N SER A 28 -0.63 9.42 -4.38
CA SER A 28 0.81 9.20 -4.32
C SER A 28 1.12 8.38 -3.08
N VAL A 29 2.05 7.44 -3.19
CA VAL A 29 2.56 6.65 -2.07
C VAL A 29 4.08 6.69 -2.14
N SER A 30 4.70 7.04 -1.02
CA SER A 30 6.16 7.08 -0.89
C SER A 30 6.70 6.00 0.03
N GLU A 31 5.88 5.51 0.96
CA GLU A 31 6.30 4.55 1.98
C GLU A 31 5.19 3.54 2.28
N VAL A 32 5.58 2.29 2.45
CA VAL A 32 4.71 1.18 2.88
C VAL A 32 5.49 0.35 3.89
N GLU A 33 4.95 0.17 5.10
CA GLU A 33 5.52 -0.69 6.15
C GLU A 33 4.51 -1.76 6.57
N GLU A 34 4.97 -3.01 6.66
CA GLU A 34 4.19 -4.09 7.26
C GLU A 34 4.43 -4.13 8.76
N ARG A 35 3.36 -3.94 9.54
CA ARG A 35 3.43 -3.96 11.01
C ARG A 35 2.14 -4.52 11.60
N ASN A 36 2.28 -5.54 12.45
CA ASN A 36 1.17 -6.20 13.15
C ASN A 36 0.06 -6.70 12.20
N GLY A 37 0.44 -7.36 11.10
CA GLY A 37 -0.53 -7.88 10.11
C GLY A 37 -1.26 -6.80 9.32
N SER A 38 -0.74 -5.57 9.30
CA SER A 38 -1.34 -4.43 8.60
C SER A 38 -0.29 -3.71 7.76
N LEU A 39 -0.71 -3.16 6.62
CA LEU A 39 0.09 -2.27 5.80
C LEU A 39 -0.19 -0.82 6.20
N TRP A 40 0.86 -0.12 6.60
CA TRP A 40 0.87 1.31 6.88
C TRP A 40 1.39 2.04 5.66
N ILE A 41 0.59 2.93 5.09
CA ILE A 41 0.83 3.55 3.79
C ILE A 41 0.88 5.07 3.96
N GLY A 42 2.02 5.66 3.62
CA GLY A 42 2.27 7.10 3.76
C GLY A 42 2.61 7.79 2.44
N SER A 43 2.47 9.12 2.44
CA SER A 43 2.89 9.98 1.33
C SER A 43 3.60 11.24 1.82
N VAL A 44 4.79 11.49 1.27
CA VAL A 44 5.48 12.78 1.44
C VAL A 44 4.77 13.90 0.68
N MET A 45 4.09 13.57 -0.43
CA MET A 45 3.42 14.54 -1.29
C MET A 45 1.97 14.84 -0.87
N SER A 46 1.40 14.08 0.06
CA SER A 46 0.02 14.25 0.50
C SER A 46 -0.10 13.85 1.97
N PRO A 47 -0.65 14.70 2.86
CA PRO A 47 -0.66 14.44 4.29
C PRO A 47 -1.75 13.42 4.65
N PHE A 48 -1.52 12.14 4.37
CA PHE A 48 -2.41 11.05 4.78
C PHE A 48 -1.62 9.87 5.34
N LEU A 49 -2.30 9.10 6.20
CA LEU A 49 -1.85 7.80 6.68
C LEU A 49 -2.97 6.79 6.41
N GLY A 50 -2.69 5.82 5.55
CA GLY A 50 -3.59 4.71 5.26
C GLY A 50 -3.21 3.48 6.06
N VAL A 51 -4.21 2.75 6.56
CA VAL A 51 -4.02 1.43 7.16
C VAL A 51 -4.87 0.43 6.38
N TYR A 52 -4.24 -0.63 5.91
CA TYR A 52 -4.90 -1.77 5.27
C TYR A 52 -4.64 -3.02 6.09
N HIS A 53 -5.70 -3.62 6.62
CA HIS A 53 -5.63 -4.91 7.32
C HIS A 53 -5.60 -6.03 6.29
N MET A 54 -4.63 -6.93 6.43
CA MET A 54 -4.46 -8.12 5.58
C MET A 54 -5.30 -9.29 6.07
#